data_AF-A0A0S8DAV7-F1
#
_entry.id   AF-A0A0S8DAV7-F1
#
_cell.length_a   1.000
_cell.length_b   1.000
_cell.length_c   1.000
_cell.angle_alpha   90.00
_cell.angle_beta   90.00
_cell.angle_gamma   90.00
#
_symmetry.space_group_name_H-M   'P 1'
#
loop_
_entity.id
_entity.type
_entity.pdbx_description
1 polymer ?
#
loop_
_entity_poly.entity_id
_entity_poly.type
_entity_poly.pdbx_seq_one_letter_code
_entity_poly.pdbx_strand_id
1 'polypeptide(L)' 'MSLNNARRFVEKMREDQSFRNKVLQTTGPKELSSLLNAENFVFNKRELVGAMAECMRQLELQMSNC' A
#
# COMPACT_ATOMS: atom_id res chain seq x y z
N MET A 1 -3.67 3.00 -14.98
CA MET A 1 -2.22 3.23 -14.71
C MET A 1 -1.91 3.70 -13.28
N SER A 2 -2.79 4.38 -12.53
CA SER A 2 -2.38 5.03 -11.26
C SER A 2 -2.46 4.18 -9.97
N LEU A 3 -2.56 2.84 -10.05
CA LEU A 3 -2.57 1.98 -8.84
C LEU A 3 -1.59 0.82 -8.93
N ASN A 4 -0.73 0.79 -9.94
CA ASN A 4 0.17 -0.35 -10.16
C ASN A 4 1.17 -0.51 -9.01
N ASN A 5 1.70 0.61 -8.49
CA ASN A 5 2.61 0.55 -7.34
C ASN A 5 1.90 0.15 -6.05
N ALA A 6 0.67 0.62 -5.83
CA ALA A 6 -0.13 0.24 -4.67
C ALA A 6 -0.48 -1.25 -4.68
N ARG A 7 -0.88 -1.78 -5.85
CA ARG A 7 -1.15 -3.21 -6.02
C ARG A 7 0.11 -4.05 -5.78
N ARG A 8 1.22 -3.72 -6.43
CA ARG A 8 2.51 -4.42 -6.24
C ARG A 8 3.01 -4.38 -4.80
N PHE A 9 2.76 -3.27 -4.11
CA PHE A 9 3.11 -3.10 -2.70
C PHE A 9 2.30 -4.04 -1.82
N VAL A 10 0.99 -4.10 -2.02
CA VAL A 10 0.10 -5.00 -1.28
C VAL A 10 0.42 -6.47 -1.59
N GLU A 11 0.68 -6.80 -2.86
CA GLU A 11 1.11 -8.14 -3.28
C GLU A 11 2.41 -8.54 -2.56
N LYS A 12 3.42 -7.66 -2.55
CA LYS A 12 4.66 -7.91 -1.81
C LYS A 12 4.44 -8.03 -0.30
N MET A 13 3.60 -7.19 0.31
CA MET A 13 3.25 -7.34 1.73
C MET A 13 2.55 -8.66 2.04
N ARG A 14 1.76 -9.20 1.11
CA ARG A 14 1.11 -10.51 1.27
C ARG A 14 2.13 -11.65 1.19
N GLU A 15 3.00 -11.59 0.20
CA GLU A 15 3.92 -12.68 -0.18
C GLU A 15 5.23 -12.70 0.61
N ASP A 16 5.73 -11.53 1.02
CA ASP A 16 6.98 -11.38 1.77
C ASP A 16 6.70 -10.93 3.21
N GLN A 17 6.76 -11.88 4.14
CA GLN A 17 6.56 -11.65 5.56
C GLN A 17 7.65 -10.77 6.19
N SER A 18 8.89 -10.84 5.69
CA SER A 18 9.99 -9.99 6.17
C SER A 18 9.73 -8.53 5.80
N PHE A 19 9.36 -8.29 4.54
CA PHE A 19 8.97 -6.97 4.06
C PHE A 19 7.76 -6.43 4.83
N ARG A 20 6.71 -7.24 5.03
CA ARG A 20 5.54 -6.86 5.83
C ARG A 20 5.92 -6.44 7.25
N ASN A 21 6.80 -7.19 7.91
CA ASN A 21 7.24 -6.86 9.26
C ASN A 21 8.03 -5.55 9.29
N LYS A 22 8.92 -5.31 8.31
CA LYS A 22 9.65 -4.05 8.18
C LYS A 22 8.71 -2.86 8.01
N VAL A 23 7.72 -2.99 7.11
CA VAL A 23 6.69 -1.95 6.91
C VAL A 23 5.93 -1.66 8.20
N LEU A 24 5.47 -2.70 8.91
CA LEU A 24 4.68 -2.54 10.14
C LEU A 24 5.49 -2.00 11.33
N GLN A 25 6.79 -2.28 11.39
CA GLN A 25 7.68 -1.80 12.46
C GLN A 25 8.21 -0.38 12.19
N THR A 26 8.09 0.11 10.96
CA THR A 26 8.56 1.45 10.61
C THR A 26 7.61 2.50 11.15
N THR A 27 8.08 3.33 12.08
CA THR A 27 7.27 4.38 12.71
C THR A 27 7.66 5.78 12.22
N GLY A 28 8.87 5.94 11.67
CA GLY A 28 9.39 7.21 11.19
C GLY A 28 9.06 7.49 9.71
N PRO A 29 8.65 8.73 9.35
CA PRO A 29 8.46 9.12 7.94
C PRO A 29 9.72 8.98 7.08
N LYS A 30 10.90 9.21 7.68
CA LYS A 30 12.20 9.06 7.00
C LYS A 30 12.53 7.59 6.73
N GLU A 31 12.34 6.73 7.72
CA GLU A 31 12.59 5.29 7.62
C GLU A 31 11.65 4.65 6.59
N LEU A 32 10.37 5.07 6.58
CA LEU A 32 9.40 4.59 5.60
C LEU A 32 9.80 5.01 4.19
N SER A 33 10.20 6.27 4.01
CA SER A 33 10.69 6.76 2.72
C SER A 33 11.92 5.97 2.25
N SER A 34 12.89 5.70 3.14
CA SER A 34 14.06 4.89 2.81
C SER A 34 13.70 3.45 2.43
N LEU A 35 12.78 2.80 3.16
CA LEU A 35 12.30 1.46 2.87
C LEU A 35 11.62 1.39 1.50
N LEU A 36 10.72 2.34 1.21
CA LEU A 36 10.01 2.40 -0.06
C LEU A 36 10.96 2.64 -1.24
N ASN A 37 11.95 3.54 -1.08
CA ASN A 37 12.95 3.80 -2.10
C ASN A 37 13.86 2.58 -2.36
N ALA A 38 14.32 1.89 -1.30
CA ALA A 38 15.13 0.67 -1.44
C ALA A 38 14.39 -0.44 -2.21
N GLU A 39 13.06 -0.46 -2.09
CA GLU A 39 12.19 -1.44 -2.72
C GLU A 39 11.57 -0.95 -4.05
N ASN A 40 12.02 0.21 -4.54
CA ASN A 40 11.56 0.87 -5.77
C ASN A 40 10.05 1.14 -5.81
N PHE A 41 9.42 1.36 -4.64
CA PHE A 41 8.06 1.84 -4.54
C PHE A 41 8.03 3.37 -4.53
N VAL A 42 7.59 3.95 -5.64
CA VAL A 42 7.40 5.40 -5.76
C VAL A 42 5.90 5.69 -5.77
N PHE A 43 5.41 6.28 -4.69
CA PHE A 43 4.01 6.71 -4.59
C PHE A 43 3.90 8.20 -4.78
N ASN A 44 3.06 8.64 -5.71
CA ASN A 44 2.59 10.02 -5.70
C ASN A 44 1.27 10.14 -4.90
N LYS A 45 0.94 11.37 -4.48
CA LYS A 45 -0.28 11.64 -3.69
C LYS A 45 -1.56 11.13 -4.37
N ARG A 46 -1.62 11.18 -5.71
CA ARG A 46 -2.79 10.72 -6.48
C ARG A 46 -2.93 9.20 -6.42
N GLU A 47 -1.84 8.44 -6.50
CA GLU A 47 -1.88 6.99 -6.36
C GLU A 47 -2.32 6.56 -4.97
N LEU A 48 -1.84 7.24 -3.93
CA LEU A 48 -2.22 6.94 -2.55
C LEU A 48 -3.73 7.19 -2.33
N VAL A 49 -4.22 8.37 -2.72
CA VAL A 49 -5.65 8.71 -2.62
C VAL A 49 -6.51 7.77 -3.45
N GLY A 50 -6.06 7.41 -4.66
CA GLY A 50 -6.76 6.43 -5.51
C GLY A 50 -6.84 5.04 -4.87
N ALA A 51 -5.78 4.60 -4.19
CA ALA A 51 -5.76 3.30 -3.52
C ALA A 51 -6.72 3.28 -2.33
N MET A 52 -6.76 4.37 -1.56
CA MET A 52 -7.71 4.51 -0.44
C MET A 52 -9.17 4.56 -0.92
N ALA A 53 -9.45 5.29 -2.00
CA ALA A 53 -10.79 5.33 -2.59
C ALA A 53 -11.25 3.95 -3.09
N GLU A 54 -10.34 3.20 -3.70
CA GLU A 54 -10.61 1.82 -4.14
C GLU A 54 -10.87 0.89 -2.95
N CYS A 55 -10.12 1.01 -1.86
CA CYS A 55 -10.40 0.27 -0.62
C CYS A 55 -11.79 0.60 -0.06
N MET A 56 -12.17 1.88 -0.01
CA MET A 56 -13.50 2.30 0.46
C MET A 56 -14.61 1.69 -0.39
N ARG A 57 -14.48 1.77 -1.72
CA ARG A 57 -15.43 1.16 -2.67
C ARG A 57 -15.61 -0.33 -2.42
N GLN A 58 -14.53 -1.06 -2.13
CA GLN A 58 -14.60 -2.50 -1.82
C GLN A 58 -15.32 -2.76 -0.49
N LEU A 59 -15.11 -1.93 0.53
CA LEU A 59 -15.84 -2.03 1.79
C LEU A 59 -17.35 -1.79 1.60
N GLU A 60 -17.72 -0.77 0.84
CA GLU A 60 -19.14 -0.48 0.51
C GLU A 60 -19.81 -1.66 -0.21
N LEU A 61 -19.10 -2.29 -1.15
CA LEU A 61 -19.59 -3.47 -1.87
C LEU A 61 -19.77 -4.69 -0.95
N GLN A 62 -18.88 -4.88 0.04
CA GLN A 62 -19.01 -5.95 1.03
C GLN A 62 -20.20 -5.70 1.96
N MET A 63 -20.41 -4.45 2.38
CA MET A 63 -21.54 -4.07 3.24
C MET A 63 -22.90 -4.16 2.54
N SER A 64 -22.93 -3.98 1.21
CA SER A 64 -24.17 -4.07 0.42
C SER A 64 -24.62 -5.51 0.13
N ASN A 65 -23.77 -6.50 0.44
CA ASN A 65 -24.03 -7.92 0.24
C ASN A 65 -24.38 -8.66 1.56
N CYS A 66 -24.69 -7.94 2.64
CA CYS A 66 -25.17 -8.45 3.93
C CYS A 66 -26.64 -8.12 4.17
#